data_AF-A0AAD7LA24-F1
#
_entry.id   AF-A0AAD7LA24-F1
#
_cell.length_a   1.000
_cell.length_b   1.000
_cell.length_c   1.000
_cell.angle_alpha   90.00
_cell.angle_beta   90.00
_cell.angle_gamma   90.00
#
_symmetry.space_group_name_H-M   'P 1'
#
loop_
_entity.id
_entity.type
_entity.pdbx_description
1 polymer ?
#
loop_
_entity_poly.entity_id
_entity_poly.type
_entity_poly.pdbx_seq_one_letter_code
_entity_poly.pdbx_strand_id
1 'polypeptide(L)'
;MGNFSQIRNVAKYAARLGQSFSSSTETLNVGRHEIEIIPDVEVRHDGTQYVFSDGIGKISAEYARKVAIKCGHRDYTPSAFQIRYAGYKGVVAVDPTSSVKLSLRKSMLKYESDNTKLDVLAYSKFQRCFLNRELITLLSTLGVQDHIFEKKQREAVNELNAILTDSVRAQEALDLMSSGENTNILKELLICGYMPMDEPFLAMMLQTFRASKLLDLRLKARIFIPNGRLMMGCLDETRTLNYGQVFVQFSGTRFRHIFEDFIMYDGSEQRHIFEGKVVVAKNPCLHPGDMRVLRAVNVPALHHMVDCVVFPQKGPRPHPNECSGSDLDGDIYFVCWDNELIPPQQFQPMDYTPAPSMELDHDVTIEEVEEFFANYIVVNDSLGKIAHAQYSLCR
;
A
#
# COMPACT_ATOMS: atom_id res chain seq x y z
N MET A 1 13.03 21.69 -10.33
CA MET A 1 13.21 20.31 -10.85
C MET A 1 14.43 19.67 -10.21
N GLY A 2 15.66 20.06 -10.53
CA GLY A 2 16.87 19.52 -9.89
C GLY A 2 18.05 19.50 -10.86
N ASN A 3 19.19 19.00 -10.41
CA ASN A 3 20.34 18.70 -11.27
C ASN A 3 20.28 17.22 -11.69
N PHE A 4 20.11 16.99 -13.00
CA PHE A 4 20.02 15.66 -13.59
C PHE A 4 21.27 15.26 -14.40
N SER A 5 22.30 16.11 -14.45
CA SER A 5 23.53 15.90 -15.25
C SER A 5 24.31 14.63 -14.88
N GLN A 6 24.09 14.10 -13.67
CA GLN A 6 24.70 12.85 -13.22
C GLN A 6 23.98 11.60 -13.74
N ILE A 7 22.78 11.73 -14.33
CA ILE A 7 22.00 10.59 -14.82
C ILE A 7 22.35 10.33 -16.28
N ARG A 8 23.11 9.27 -16.53
CA ARG A 8 23.59 8.86 -17.87
C ARG A 8 22.69 7.86 -18.60
N ASN A 9 21.53 7.52 -18.02
CA ASN A 9 20.60 6.59 -18.61
C ASN A 9 19.32 7.34 -19.01
N VAL A 10 18.97 7.31 -20.29
CA VAL A 10 17.84 8.06 -20.87
C VAL A 10 16.52 7.72 -20.17
N ALA A 11 16.24 6.43 -19.94
CA ALA A 11 15.01 5.98 -19.30
C ALA A 11 14.90 6.49 -17.84
N LYS A 12 15.98 6.38 -17.06
CA LYS A 12 16.05 6.92 -15.69
C LYS A 12 15.90 8.44 -15.71
N TYR A 13 16.58 9.12 -16.63
CA TYR A 13 16.53 10.58 -16.77
C TYR A 13 15.09 11.07 -17.03
N ALA A 14 14.42 10.49 -18.03
CA ALA A 14 13.02 10.79 -18.35
C ALA A 14 12.08 10.50 -17.15
N ALA A 15 12.28 9.37 -16.46
CA ALA A 15 11.51 9.04 -15.26
C ALA A 15 11.76 10.00 -14.09
N ARG A 16 12.95 10.61 -13.97
CA ARG A 16 13.26 11.63 -12.95
C ARG A 16 12.69 13.00 -13.32
N LEU A 17 12.69 13.38 -14.61
CA LEU A 17 11.97 14.57 -15.07
C LEU A 17 10.48 14.49 -14.74
N GLY A 18 9.84 13.34 -15.03
CA GLY A 18 8.43 13.08 -14.71
C GLY A 18 8.07 13.26 -13.23
N GLN A 19 9.04 13.11 -12.31
CA GLN A 19 8.78 13.30 -10.89
C GLN A 19 8.49 14.75 -10.50
N SER A 20 8.89 15.73 -11.30
CA SER A 20 8.54 17.12 -10.99
C SER A 20 7.06 17.42 -11.26
N PHE A 21 6.32 16.51 -11.91
CA PHE A 21 4.95 16.72 -12.37
C PHE A 21 3.91 15.87 -11.63
N SER A 22 4.29 15.12 -10.59
CA SER A 22 3.29 14.33 -9.87
C SER A 22 2.46 15.19 -8.94
N SER A 23 1.15 14.93 -8.93
CA SER A 23 0.21 15.53 -7.99
C SER A 23 0.66 15.23 -6.55
N SER A 24 0.81 16.29 -5.77
CA SER A 24 1.27 16.21 -4.39
C SER A 24 0.66 17.36 -3.58
N THR A 25 0.63 17.18 -2.26
CA THR A 25 0.26 18.23 -1.32
C THR A 25 1.54 18.86 -0.79
N GLU A 26 1.82 20.11 -1.16
CA GLU A 26 2.92 20.89 -0.57
C GLU A 26 2.62 21.12 0.91
N THR A 27 3.54 20.75 1.81
CA THR A 27 3.31 20.83 3.26
C THR A 27 4.11 21.96 3.91
N LEU A 28 5.39 21.73 4.15
CA LEU A 28 6.27 22.58 4.96
C LEU A 28 7.66 22.63 4.34
N ASN A 29 8.40 23.70 4.63
CA ASN A 29 9.81 23.79 4.29
C ASN A 29 10.65 23.09 5.36
N VAL A 30 11.64 22.31 4.93
CA VAL A 30 12.66 21.69 5.76
C VAL A 30 14.02 22.14 5.27
N GLY A 31 14.74 22.87 6.11
CA GLY A 31 16.11 23.30 5.80
C GLY A 31 17.07 22.11 5.78
N ARG A 32 18.16 22.21 4.99
CA ARG A 32 19.20 21.16 4.95
C ARG A 32 19.89 20.90 6.30
N HIS A 33 19.82 21.83 7.24
CA HIS A 33 20.35 21.67 8.61
C HIS A 33 19.37 20.93 9.54
N GLU A 34 18.13 20.70 9.09
CA GLU A 34 17.07 20.03 9.85
C GLU A 34 16.87 18.58 9.38
N ILE A 35 17.66 18.15 8.41
CA ILE A 35 17.71 16.78 7.91
C ILE A 35 19.01 16.12 8.35
N GLU A 36 18.96 14.80 8.48
CA GLU A 36 20.13 13.95 8.68
C GLU A 36 20.16 12.88 7.60
N ILE A 37 21.36 12.57 7.09
CA ILE A 37 21.54 11.45 6.16
C ILE A 37 22.06 10.25 6.96
N ILE A 38 21.24 9.21 7.06
CA ILE A 38 21.55 7.98 7.77
C ILE A 38 21.95 6.88 6.76
N PRO A 39 22.78 5.90 7.18
CA PRO A 39 23.16 4.80 6.29
C PRO A 39 21.97 3.91 5.96
N ASP A 40 22.03 3.31 4.77
CA ASP A 40 21.15 2.22 4.40
C ASP A 40 21.44 0.95 5.22
N VAL A 41 20.40 0.17 5.50
CA VAL A 41 20.52 -1.12 6.18
C VAL A 41 20.78 -2.18 5.13
N GLU A 42 22.02 -2.64 5.07
CA GLU A 42 22.48 -3.57 4.04
C GLU A 42 22.92 -4.90 4.66
N VAL A 43 22.52 -6.00 4.03
CA VAL A 43 22.98 -7.34 4.40
C VAL A 43 23.50 -8.03 3.14
N ARG A 44 24.67 -8.64 3.25
CA ARG A 44 25.23 -9.50 2.20
C ARG A 44 24.91 -10.95 2.50
N HIS A 45 24.26 -11.63 1.56
CA HIS A 45 23.92 -13.05 1.66
C HIS A 45 24.16 -13.71 0.30
N ASP A 46 24.83 -14.86 0.30
CA ASP A 46 25.13 -15.65 -0.91
C ASP A 46 25.74 -14.84 -2.07
N GLY A 47 26.61 -13.87 -1.74
CA GLY A 47 27.27 -13.01 -2.73
C GLY A 47 26.44 -11.82 -3.22
N THR A 48 25.14 -11.78 -2.90
CA THR A 48 24.23 -10.68 -3.24
C THR A 48 24.13 -9.68 -2.08
N GLN A 49 24.15 -8.39 -2.38
CA GLN A 49 23.93 -7.32 -1.41
C GLN A 49 22.49 -6.87 -1.49
N TYR A 50 21.76 -7.00 -0.38
CA TYR A 50 20.38 -6.54 -0.27
C TYR A 50 20.29 -5.31 0.61
N VAL A 51 19.48 -4.34 0.17
CA VAL A 51 19.15 -3.13 0.92
C VAL A 51 17.78 -3.32 1.56
N PHE A 52 17.74 -3.47 2.89
CA PHE A 52 16.50 -3.65 3.65
C PHE A 52 15.71 -2.34 3.82
N SER A 53 16.40 -1.20 3.71
CA SER A 53 15.83 0.14 3.86
C SER A 53 15.61 0.86 2.54
N ASP A 54 15.53 0.15 1.42
CA ASP A 54 15.43 0.77 0.10
C ASP A 54 14.13 1.59 -0.01
N GLY A 55 14.30 2.90 -0.17
CA GLY A 55 13.18 3.83 -0.33
C GLY A 55 12.53 4.30 0.96
N ILE A 56 13.03 3.95 2.15
CA ILE A 56 12.43 4.39 3.42
C ILE A 56 13.38 5.19 4.32
N GLY A 57 12.86 6.24 4.95
CA GLY A 57 13.51 7.06 5.96
C GLY A 57 12.65 7.24 7.20
N LYS A 58 13.01 8.22 8.03
CA LYS A 58 12.34 8.51 9.30
C LYS A 58 11.88 9.96 9.37
N ILE A 59 10.79 10.20 10.09
CA ILE A 59 10.27 11.54 10.42
C ILE A 59 10.05 11.60 11.93
N SER A 60 10.48 12.68 12.60
CA SER A 60 10.23 12.82 14.04
C SER A 60 8.74 12.95 14.33
N ALA A 61 8.30 12.42 15.48
CA ALA A 61 6.89 12.48 15.88
C ALA A 61 6.35 13.93 15.96
N GLU A 62 7.16 14.89 16.40
CA GLU A 62 6.74 16.30 16.42
C GLU A 62 6.53 16.86 15.02
N TYR A 63 7.43 16.55 14.09
CA TYR A 63 7.34 17.05 12.73
C TYR A 63 6.23 16.36 11.94
N ALA A 64 6.03 15.05 12.13
CA ALA A 64 4.93 14.28 11.57
C ALA A 64 3.56 14.88 11.92
N ARG A 65 3.35 15.33 13.17
CA ARG A 65 2.12 16.05 13.58
C ARG A 65 1.89 17.33 12.76
N LYS A 66 2.95 18.12 12.54
CA LYS A 66 2.85 19.36 11.76
C LYS A 66 2.51 19.07 10.29
N VAL A 67 3.11 18.03 9.72
CA VAL A 67 2.80 17.54 8.37
C VAL A 67 1.36 17.05 8.28
N ALA A 68 0.90 16.25 9.25
CA ALA A 68 -0.47 15.74 9.32
C ALA A 68 -1.52 16.87 9.31
N ILE A 69 -1.32 17.90 10.13
CA ILE A 69 -2.21 19.08 10.17
C ILE A 69 -2.29 19.77 8.81
N LYS A 70 -1.16 19.89 8.09
CA LYS A 70 -1.11 20.47 6.75
C LYS A 70 -1.81 19.60 5.70
N CYS A 71 -1.77 18.28 5.86
CA CYS A 71 -2.52 17.33 5.04
C CYS A 71 -4.02 17.24 5.40
N GLY A 72 -4.51 18.05 6.34
CA GLY A 72 -5.92 18.10 6.75
C GLY A 72 -6.29 17.21 7.93
N HIS A 73 -5.31 16.55 8.57
CA HIS A 73 -5.53 15.66 9.72
C HIS A 73 -5.16 16.36 11.01
N ARG A 74 -6.17 16.84 11.75
CA ARG A 74 -5.98 17.56 13.03
C ARG A 74 -6.06 16.65 14.24
N ASP A 75 -6.89 15.61 14.16
CA ASP A 75 -7.22 14.75 15.30
C ASP A 75 -6.30 13.54 15.41
N TYR A 76 -5.58 13.19 14.33
CA TYR A 76 -4.70 12.04 14.28
C TYR A 76 -3.45 12.32 13.43
N THR A 77 -2.41 11.53 13.63
CA THR A 77 -1.17 11.59 12.85
C THR A 77 -0.91 10.26 12.17
N PRO A 78 -0.85 10.21 10.83
CA PRO A 78 -0.43 9.02 10.11
C PRO A 78 0.97 8.54 10.56
N SER A 79 1.16 7.23 10.60
CA SER A 79 2.44 6.60 10.98
C SER A 79 3.48 6.61 9.86
N ALA A 80 3.08 6.79 8.61
CA ALA A 80 4.00 6.89 7.48
C ALA A 80 3.49 7.84 6.39
N PHE A 81 4.42 8.46 5.68
CA PHE A 81 4.14 9.42 4.60
C PHE A 81 4.99 9.08 3.38
N GLN A 82 4.37 8.97 2.21
CA GLN A 82 5.09 8.94 0.95
C GLN A 82 5.43 10.38 0.54
N ILE A 83 6.70 10.66 0.35
CA ILE A 83 7.22 12.01 0.21
C ILE A 83 8.04 12.23 -1.07
N ARG A 84 8.15 13.50 -1.44
CA ARG A 84 9.18 14.04 -2.32
C ARG A 84 9.81 15.25 -1.65
N TYR A 85 11.13 15.28 -1.64
CA TYR A 85 11.88 16.34 -0.97
C TYR A 85 13.28 16.43 -1.57
N ALA A 86 13.71 17.60 -2.08
CA ALA A 86 15.09 17.83 -2.53
C ALA A 86 15.71 16.72 -3.44
N GLY A 87 14.90 16.04 -4.26
CA GLY A 87 15.35 14.91 -5.10
C GLY A 87 15.38 13.54 -4.41
N TYR A 88 15.02 13.48 -3.13
CA TYR A 88 14.64 12.26 -2.43
C TYR A 88 13.20 11.85 -2.78
N LYS A 89 13.02 10.56 -3.03
CA LYS A 89 11.73 9.91 -3.23
C LYS A 89 11.66 8.70 -2.29
N GLY A 90 10.55 8.55 -1.57
CA GLY A 90 10.30 7.35 -0.79
C GLY A 90 9.24 7.54 0.29
N VAL A 91 9.26 6.67 1.30
CA VAL A 91 8.42 6.76 2.50
C VAL A 91 9.24 7.26 3.68
N VAL A 92 8.64 8.03 4.57
CA VAL A 92 9.19 8.31 5.91
C VAL A 92 8.22 7.81 6.97
N ALA A 93 8.73 6.97 7.87
CA ALA A 93 7.98 6.42 9.00
C ALA A 93 8.21 7.25 10.27
N VAL A 94 7.18 7.39 11.10
CA VAL A 94 7.30 8.12 12.37
C VAL A 94 8.26 7.38 13.30
N ASP A 95 9.30 8.07 13.74
CA ASP A 95 10.21 7.60 14.79
C ASP A 95 10.01 8.48 16.04
N PRO A 96 9.39 7.95 17.11
CA PRO A 96 9.19 8.68 18.36
C PRO A 96 10.48 9.10 19.06
N THR A 97 11.60 8.44 18.75
CA THR A 97 12.90 8.69 19.40
C THR A 97 13.75 9.73 18.66
N SER A 98 13.41 10.05 17.41
CA SER A 98 14.17 10.99 16.59
C SER A 98 13.86 12.44 16.98
N SER A 99 14.91 13.23 17.22
CA SER A 99 14.84 14.68 17.40
C SER A 99 15.00 15.46 16.09
N VAL A 100 15.46 14.81 15.02
CA VAL A 100 15.68 15.42 13.71
C VAL A 100 14.39 15.37 12.89
N LYS A 101 14.06 16.44 12.15
CA LYS A 101 12.79 16.50 11.40
C LYS A 101 12.67 15.35 10.40
N LEU A 102 13.71 15.13 9.59
CA LEU A 102 13.77 14.04 8.61
C LEU A 102 15.14 13.34 8.68
N SER A 103 15.14 12.01 8.72
CA SER A 103 16.34 11.20 8.53
C SER A 103 16.19 10.43 7.22
N LEU A 104 17.00 10.75 6.21
CA LEU A 104 16.90 10.22 4.85
C LEU A 104 18.07 9.30 4.53
N ARG A 105 17.87 8.38 3.57
CA ARG A 105 18.88 7.40 3.16
C ARG A 105 19.37 7.65 1.74
N LYS A 106 20.54 7.10 1.40
CA LYS A 106 21.14 7.25 0.07
C LYS A 106 20.29 6.58 -1.01
N SER A 107 19.70 5.41 -0.71
CA SER A 107 18.76 4.71 -1.59
C SER A 107 17.58 5.60 -2.04
N MET A 108 17.16 6.56 -1.22
CA MET A 108 16.06 7.48 -1.52
C MET A 108 16.47 8.62 -2.46
N LEU A 109 17.75 9.02 -2.50
CA LEU A 109 18.24 10.14 -3.31
C LEU A 109 18.30 9.73 -4.78
N LYS A 110 17.47 10.36 -5.62
CA LYS A 110 17.38 10.03 -7.06
C LYS A 110 18.10 11.04 -7.96
N TYR A 111 18.23 12.28 -7.49
CA TYR A 111 18.96 13.38 -8.13
C TYR A 111 19.19 14.50 -7.11
N GLU A 112 20.12 15.42 -7.37
CA GLU A 112 20.40 16.52 -6.45
C GLU A 112 19.43 17.70 -6.67
N SER A 113 18.97 18.34 -5.60
CA SER A 113 18.13 19.54 -5.70
C SER A 113 18.26 20.45 -4.48
N ASP A 114 18.14 21.76 -4.69
CA ASP A 114 18.09 22.77 -3.62
C ASP A 114 16.68 23.02 -3.09
N ASN A 115 15.66 22.31 -3.60
CA ASN A 115 14.29 22.50 -3.15
C ASN A 115 14.12 22.02 -1.71
N THR A 116 13.74 22.93 -0.82
CA THR A 116 13.50 22.66 0.61
C THR A 116 12.04 22.35 0.94
N LYS A 117 11.16 22.30 -0.06
CA LYS A 117 9.75 21.97 0.12
C LYS A 117 9.56 20.47 0.29
N LEU A 118 8.80 20.08 1.31
CA LEU A 118 8.34 18.72 1.53
C LEU A 118 6.95 18.52 0.91
N ASP A 119 6.88 17.66 -0.09
CA ASP A 119 5.64 17.30 -0.77
C ASP A 119 5.18 15.92 -0.31
N VAL A 120 3.93 15.80 0.14
CA VAL A 120 3.31 14.53 0.54
C VAL A 120 2.38 14.03 -0.55
N LEU A 121 2.58 12.79 -0.99
CA LEU A 121 1.80 12.15 -2.05
C LEU A 121 0.72 11.24 -1.46
N ALA A 122 1.07 10.50 -0.42
CA ALA A 122 0.20 9.57 0.27
C ALA A 122 0.62 9.45 1.72
N TYR A 123 -0.24 8.88 2.54
CA TYR A 123 0.02 8.62 3.95
C TYR A 123 -0.66 7.32 4.36
N SER A 124 -0.16 6.71 5.43
CA SER A 124 -0.77 5.53 6.04
C SER A 124 -2.19 5.84 6.46
N LYS A 125 -3.13 5.00 6.02
CA LYS A 125 -4.55 5.13 6.32
C LYS A 125 -5.22 3.78 6.18
N PHE A 126 -6.39 3.65 6.76
CA PHE A 126 -7.28 2.54 6.50
C PHE A 126 -7.51 2.37 4.98
N GLN A 127 -7.03 1.25 4.44
CA GLN A 127 -7.30 0.84 3.07
C GLN A 127 -7.83 -0.58 3.04
N ARG A 128 -8.90 -0.74 2.28
CA ARG A 128 -9.69 -1.97 2.22
C ARG A 128 -9.00 -2.99 1.35
N CYS A 129 -9.10 -4.23 1.78
CA CYS A 129 -8.50 -5.36 1.12
C CYS A 129 -9.50 -6.03 0.18
N PHE A 130 -9.06 -6.28 -1.06
CA PHE A 130 -9.85 -7.00 -2.04
C PHE A 130 -8.97 -8.07 -2.65
N LEU A 131 -9.52 -9.26 -2.84
CA LEU A 131 -8.98 -10.20 -3.80
C LEU A 131 -9.17 -9.64 -5.21
N ASN A 132 -8.27 -10.02 -6.09
CA ASN A 132 -8.36 -9.81 -7.52
C ASN A 132 -8.03 -11.14 -8.22
N ARG A 133 -8.11 -11.17 -9.55
CA ARG A 133 -7.82 -12.37 -10.33
C ARG A 133 -6.42 -12.92 -10.09
N GLU A 134 -5.41 -12.07 -10.00
CA GLU A 134 -4.00 -12.46 -9.81
C GLU A 134 -3.80 -13.15 -8.45
N LEU A 135 -4.29 -12.53 -7.37
CA LEU A 135 -4.24 -13.07 -6.02
C LEU A 135 -4.99 -14.40 -5.92
N ILE A 136 -6.17 -14.52 -6.55
CA ILE A 136 -6.94 -15.77 -6.56
C ILE A 136 -6.17 -16.89 -7.27
N THR A 137 -5.61 -16.62 -8.45
CA THR A 137 -4.81 -17.59 -9.20
C THR A 137 -3.60 -18.06 -8.40
N LEU A 138 -2.88 -17.14 -7.75
CA LEU A 138 -1.74 -17.51 -6.91
C LEU A 138 -2.16 -18.29 -5.67
N LEU A 139 -3.18 -17.86 -4.94
CA LEU A 139 -3.68 -18.58 -3.77
C LEU A 139 -4.14 -20.00 -4.12
N SER A 140 -4.84 -20.17 -5.25
CA SER A 140 -5.23 -21.49 -5.77
C SER A 140 -4.00 -22.35 -6.10
N THR A 141 -2.99 -21.79 -6.77
CA THR A 141 -1.72 -22.46 -7.07
C THR A 141 -0.97 -22.91 -5.81
N LEU A 142 -1.05 -22.11 -4.74
CA LEU A 142 -0.44 -22.41 -3.44
C LEU A 142 -1.28 -23.38 -2.57
N GLY A 143 -2.40 -23.88 -3.09
CA GLY A 143 -3.21 -24.93 -2.48
C GLY A 143 -4.43 -24.48 -1.68
N VAL A 144 -4.80 -23.19 -1.73
CA VAL A 144 -6.10 -22.73 -1.22
C VAL A 144 -7.20 -23.31 -2.10
N GLN A 145 -8.20 -23.94 -1.49
CA GLN A 145 -9.24 -24.66 -2.22
C GLN A 145 -10.20 -23.69 -2.92
N ASP A 146 -10.53 -23.97 -4.19
CA ASP A 146 -11.33 -23.04 -5.01
C ASP A 146 -12.72 -22.72 -4.43
N HIS A 147 -13.33 -23.69 -3.74
CA HIS A 147 -14.63 -23.51 -3.08
C HIS A 147 -14.61 -22.40 -2.01
N ILE A 148 -13.43 -22.07 -1.45
CA ILE A 148 -13.26 -20.97 -0.51
C ILE A 148 -13.49 -19.64 -1.23
N PHE A 149 -12.95 -19.45 -2.44
CA PHE A 149 -13.19 -18.23 -3.22
C PHE A 149 -14.65 -18.11 -3.64
N GLU A 150 -15.28 -19.22 -4.04
CA GLU A 150 -16.72 -19.24 -4.35
C GLU A 150 -17.58 -18.88 -3.13
N LYS A 151 -17.22 -19.38 -1.95
CA LYS A 151 -17.85 -19.02 -0.68
C LYS A 151 -17.72 -17.53 -0.40
N LYS A 152 -16.51 -16.96 -0.45
CA LYS A 152 -16.29 -15.51 -0.24
C LYS A 152 -17.03 -14.66 -1.28
N GLN A 153 -17.08 -15.11 -2.54
CA GLN A 153 -17.85 -14.43 -3.59
C GLN A 153 -19.35 -14.44 -3.28
N ARG A 154 -19.89 -15.58 -2.81
CA ARG A 154 -21.30 -15.69 -2.42
C ARG A 154 -21.63 -14.81 -1.22
N GLU A 155 -20.76 -14.77 -0.22
CA GLU A 155 -20.87 -13.87 0.94
C GLU A 155 -20.92 -12.41 0.48
N ALA A 156 -20.01 -11.98 -0.41
CA ALA A 156 -20.01 -10.63 -0.95
C ALA A 156 -21.30 -10.30 -1.75
N VAL A 157 -21.84 -11.25 -2.53
CA VAL A 157 -23.12 -11.06 -3.23
C VAL A 157 -24.28 -10.95 -2.25
N ASN A 158 -24.29 -11.75 -1.18
CA ASN A 158 -25.33 -11.69 -0.15
C ASN A 158 -25.29 -10.36 0.59
N GLU A 159 -24.12 -9.86 0.96
CA GLU A 159 -23.95 -8.51 1.54
C GLU A 159 -24.50 -7.44 0.61
N LEU A 160 -24.18 -7.49 -0.69
CA LEU A 160 -24.69 -6.52 -1.66
C LEU A 160 -26.20 -6.60 -1.86
N ASN A 161 -26.81 -7.77 -1.71
CA ASN A 161 -28.26 -7.92 -1.77
C ASN A 161 -28.94 -7.37 -0.50
N ALA A 162 -28.31 -7.55 0.67
CA ALA A 162 -28.83 -7.07 1.95
C ALA A 162 -28.94 -5.53 2.03
N ILE A 163 -28.11 -4.80 1.27
CA ILE A 163 -28.18 -3.33 1.11
C ILE A 163 -29.59 -2.86 0.71
N LEU A 164 -30.33 -3.67 -0.04
CA LEU A 164 -31.66 -3.28 -0.52
C LEU A 164 -32.77 -3.55 0.49
N THR A 165 -32.51 -4.27 1.57
CA THR A 165 -33.56 -4.70 2.50
C THR A 165 -33.30 -4.25 3.93
N ASP A 166 -32.04 -4.03 4.30
CA ASP A 166 -31.62 -3.69 5.66
C ASP A 166 -30.88 -2.36 5.63
N SER A 167 -31.43 -1.35 6.30
CA SER A 167 -30.87 0.00 6.37
C SER A 167 -29.51 0.05 7.06
N VAL A 168 -29.28 -0.81 8.07
CA VAL A 168 -28.00 -0.90 8.79
C VAL A 168 -26.95 -1.49 7.87
N ARG A 169 -27.26 -2.58 7.16
CA ARG A 169 -26.35 -3.17 6.16
C ARG A 169 -26.09 -2.24 4.98
N ALA A 170 -27.09 -1.46 4.57
CA ALA A 170 -26.92 -0.44 3.54
C ALA A 170 -25.93 0.64 3.99
N GLN A 171 -26.05 1.10 5.23
CA GLN A 171 -25.15 2.08 5.82
C GLN A 171 -23.73 1.52 5.92
N GLU A 172 -23.56 0.32 6.48
CA GLU A 172 -22.27 -0.38 6.57
C GLU A 172 -21.61 -0.51 5.19
N ALA A 173 -22.36 -0.95 4.17
CA ALA A 173 -21.83 -1.12 2.83
C ALA A 173 -21.48 0.21 2.16
N LEU A 174 -22.26 1.27 2.36
CA LEU A 174 -21.92 2.60 1.85
C LEU A 174 -20.69 3.18 2.55
N ASP A 175 -20.51 2.89 3.84
CA ASP A 175 -19.32 3.24 4.61
C ASP A 175 -18.10 2.41 4.24
N LEU A 176 -18.29 1.15 3.86
CA LEU A 176 -17.22 0.21 3.52
C LEU A 176 -16.91 0.17 2.03
N MET A 177 -17.76 0.62 1.12
CA MET A 177 -17.55 0.34 -0.31
C MET A 177 -17.73 1.57 -1.20
N SER A 178 -18.04 2.74 -0.63
CA SER A 178 -18.12 3.99 -1.37
C SER A 178 -17.43 5.17 -0.70
N SER A 179 -16.92 6.08 -1.54
CA SER A 179 -16.38 7.37 -1.13
C SER A 179 -16.87 8.41 -2.15
N GLY A 180 -17.60 9.43 -1.68
CA GLY A 180 -18.06 10.53 -2.52
C GLY A 180 -19.30 11.23 -1.95
N GLU A 181 -19.54 12.46 -2.40
CA GLU A 181 -20.63 13.32 -1.92
C GLU A 181 -22.01 12.66 -2.07
N ASN A 182 -22.27 12.03 -3.22
CA ASN A 182 -23.52 11.31 -3.48
C ASN A 182 -23.78 10.20 -2.44
N THR A 183 -22.74 9.56 -1.90
CA THR A 183 -22.92 8.53 -0.88
C THR A 183 -23.13 9.07 0.52
N ASN A 184 -22.69 10.30 0.80
CA ASN A 184 -23.00 10.95 2.08
C ASN A 184 -24.49 11.28 2.17
N ILE A 185 -25.09 11.74 1.06
CA ILE A 185 -26.54 11.99 1.00
C ILE A 185 -27.33 10.70 1.28
N LEU A 186 -26.94 9.57 0.68
CA LEU A 186 -27.61 8.29 0.93
C LEU A 186 -27.48 7.85 2.39
N LYS A 187 -26.32 8.08 3.02
CA LYS A 187 -26.12 7.78 4.44
C LYS A 187 -27.01 8.64 5.32
N GLU A 188 -27.10 9.94 5.04
CA GLU A 188 -27.98 10.85 5.79
C GLU A 188 -29.45 10.43 5.67
N LEU A 189 -29.90 10.03 4.48
CA LEU A 189 -31.25 9.49 4.31
C LEU A 189 -31.48 8.22 5.16
N LEU A 190 -30.54 7.28 5.16
CA LEU A 190 -30.64 6.07 5.99
C LEU A 190 -30.64 6.40 7.50
N ILE A 191 -29.80 7.36 7.94
CA ILE A 191 -29.73 7.82 9.33
C ILE A 191 -31.04 8.48 9.76
N CYS A 192 -31.69 9.23 8.87
CA CYS A 192 -33.00 9.83 9.09
C CYS A 192 -34.15 8.80 9.16
N GLY A 193 -33.85 7.51 9.00
CA GLY A 193 -34.81 6.41 9.14
C GLY A 193 -35.57 6.06 7.87
N TYR A 194 -35.15 6.58 6.70
CA TYR A 194 -35.71 6.12 5.42
C TYR A 194 -35.29 4.69 5.15
N MET A 195 -36.25 3.83 4.81
CA MET A 195 -35.94 2.45 4.43
C MET A 195 -35.40 2.40 2.99
N PRO A 196 -34.46 1.48 2.68
CA PRO A 196 -33.82 1.38 1.37
C PRO A 196 -34.74 1.37 0.14
N MET A 197 -35.97 0.88 0.27
CA MET A 197 -36.90 0.68 -0.85
C MET A 197 -38.16 1.54 -0.79
N ASP A 198 -38.32 2.35 0.26
CA ASP A 198 -39.52 3.17 0.46
C ASP A 198 -39.44 4.50 -0.28
N GLU A 199 -38.23 5.05 -0.43
CA GLU A 199 -37.99 6.31 -1.13
C GLU A 199 -37.38 6.03 -2.52
N PRO A 200 -38.01 6.47 -3.62
CA PRO A 200 -37.59 6.13 -4.99
C PRO A 200 -36.14 6.52 -5.32
N PHE A 201 -35.66 7.68 -4.85
CA PHE A 201 -34.30 8.13 -5.13
C PHE A 201 -33.27 7.26 -4.39
N LEU A 202 -33.46 6.99 -3.09
CA LEU A 202 -32.64 6.08 -2.29
C LEU A 202 -32.60 4.69 -2.91
N ALA A 203 -33.76 4.13 -3.28
CA ALA A 203 -33.86 2.82 -3.90
C ALA A 203 -33.07 2.74 -5.22
N MET A 204 -33.25 3.73 -6.11
CA MET A 204 -32.54 3.79 -7.39
C MET A 204 -31.02 3.89 -7.19
N MET A 205 -30.57 4.69 -6.22
CA MET A 205 -29.15 4.89 -5.94
C MET A 205 -28.51 3.65 -5.32
N LEU A 206 -29.18 2.98 -4.38
CA LEU A 206 -28.70 1.72 -3.80
C LEU A 206 -28.68 0.58 -4.83
N GLN A 207 -29.66 0.51 -5.73
CA GLN A 207 -29.65 -0.44 -6.84
C GLN A 207 -28.50 -0.18 -7.82
N THR A 208 -28.24 1.09 -8.15
CA THR A 208 -27.12 1.47 -9.02
C THR A 208 -25.78 1.11 -8.37
N PHE A 209 -25.65 1.40 -7.08
CA PHE A 209 -24.47 1.03 -6.29
C PHE A 209 -24.24 -0.49 -6.32
N ARG A 210 -25.28 -1.28 -5.99
CA ARG A 210 -25.24 -2.75 -6.06
C ARG A 210 -24.84 -3.24 -7.46
N ALA A 211 -25.47 -2.72 -8.51
CA ALA A 211 -25.18 -3.11 -9.89
C ALA A 211 -23.71 -2.83 -10.27
N SER A 212 -23.17 -1.67 -9.86
CA SER A 212 -21.76 -1.32 -10.07
C SER A 212 -20.82 -2.30 -9.36
N LYS A 213 -21.10 -2.67 -8.11
CA LYS A 213 -20.26 -3.63 -7.36
C LYS A 213 -20.36 -5.05 -7.90
N LEU A 214 -21.54 -5.49 -8.33
CA LEU A 214 -21.71 -6.78 -9.01
C LEU A 214 -20.95 -6.82 -10.34
N LEU A 215 -20.90 -5.69 -11.07
CA LEU A 215 -20.09 -5.59 -12.29
C LEU A 215 -18.58 -5.72 -11.99
N ASP A 216 -18.08 -5.08 -10.93
CA ASP A 216 -16.69 -5.23 -10.48
C ASP A 216 -16.37 -6.67 -10.07
N LEU A 217 -17.28 -7.35 -9.36
CA LEU A 217 -17.15 -8.78 -9.03
C LEU A 217 -17.06 -9.64 -10.30
N ARG A 218 -17.96 -9.41 -11.28
CA ARG A 218 -17.98 -10.16 -12.54
C ARG A 218 -16.74 -9.91 -13.40
N LEU A 219 -16.35 -8.65 -13.57
CA LEU A 219 -15.29 -8.26 -14.51
C LEU A 219 -13.88 -8.34 -13.93
N LYS A 220 -13.72 -8.22 -12.61
CA LYS A 220 -12.40 -8.11 -11.97
C LYS A 220 -12.19 -9.09 -10.82
N ALA A 221 -13.19 -9.91 -10.47
CA ALA A 221 -13.17 -10.76 -9.28
C ALA A 221 -12.79 -9.97 -8.02
N ARG A 222 -13.29 -8.72 -7.91
CA ARG A 222 -12.96 -7.80 -6.82
C ARG A 222 -13.73 -8.16 -5.55
N ILE A 223 -13.32 -9.22 -4.86
CA ILE A 223 -14.01 -9.74 -3.66
C ILE A 223 -13.46 -9.04 -2.42
N PHE A 224 -14.32 -8.40 -1.63
CA PHE A 224 -13.92 -7.74 -0.39
C PHE A 224 -13.54 -8.77 0.69
N ILE A 225 -12.43 -8.54 1.38
CA ILE A 225 -11.96 -9.38 2.49
C ILE A 225 -11.92 -8.55 3.78
N PRO A 226 -12.83 -8.79 4.74
CA PRO A 226 -12.87 -8.07 6.01
C PRO A 226 -11.61 -8.27 6.87
N ASN A 227 -11.08 -9.50 6.86
CA ASN A 227 -9.89 -9.94 7.61
C ASN A 227 -8.59 -9.69 6.81
N GLY A 228 -8.44 -8.46 6.34
CA GLY A 228 -7.25 -8.01 5.66
C GLY A 228 -7.27 -6.51 5.40
N ARG A 229 -6.11 -5.94 5.13
CA ARG A 229 -5.94 -4.53 4.76
C ARG A 229 -4.91 -4.40 3.65
N LEU A 230 -5.05 -3.31 2.89
CA LEU A 230 -3.94 -2.81 2.09
C LEU A 230 -3.12 -1.87 2.99
N MET A 231 -1.83 -2.14 3.14
CA MET A 231 -0.99 -1.42 4.10
C MET A 231 0.28 -0.91 3.43
N MET A 232 0.71 0.29 3.81
CA MET A 232 2.00 0.83 3.37
C MET A 232 3.14 0.03 4.02
N GLY A 233 4.15 -0.32 3.24
CA GLY A 233 5.35 -0.98 3.76
C GLY A 233 6.18 -0.04 4.62
N CYS A 234 6.65 -0.54 5.77
CA CYS A 234 7.54 0.18 6.67
C CYS A 234 8.66 -0.74 7.18
N LEU A 235 9.72 -0.15 7.72
CA LEU A 235 10.88 -0.85 8.27
C LEU A 235 10.89 -0.77 9.79
N ASP A 236 11.20 -1.87 10.45
CA ASP A 236 11.42 -1.91 11.90
C ASP A 236 12.77 -1.30 12.25
N GLU A 237 12.78 0.00 12.57
CA GLU A 237 13.96 0.73 13.05
C GLU A 237 14.43 0.27 14.45
N THR A 238 13.57 -0.42 15.22
CA THR A 238 13.88 -0.86 16.59
C THR A 238 14.71 -2.14 16.64
N ARG A 239 14.88 -2.85 15.50
CA ARG A 239 15.60 -4.13 15.40
C ARG A 239 15.03 -5.22 16.29
N THR A 240 13.74 -5.21 16.54
CA THR A 240 13.07 -6.19 17.40
C THR A 240 12.54 -7.37 16.60
N LEU A 241 12.02 -7.13 15.40
CA LEU A 241 11.48 -8.18 14.53
C LEU A 241 12.61 -9.06 13.97
N ASN A 242 12.37 -10.37 13.96
CA ASN A 242 13.23 -11.35 13.31
C ASN A 242 12.74 -11.63 11.89
N TYR A 243 13.58 -12.26 11.07
CA TYR A 243 13.19 -12.71 9.75
C TYR A 243 11.99 -13.67 9.83
N GLY A 244 11.02 -13.50 8.94
CA GLY A 244 9.74 -14.20 8.96
C GLY A 244 8.68 -13.59 9.88
N GLN A 245 9.02 -12.53 10.63
CA GLN A 245 8.09 -11.80 11.49
C GLN A 245 7.73 -10.44 10.91
N VAL A 246 6.52 -9.99 11.16
CA VAL A 246 6.04 -8.64 10.84
C VAL A 246 5.28 -8.06 12.03
N PHE A 247 5.14 -6.74 12.08
CA PHE A 247 4.20 -6.08 12.98
C PHE A 247 3.04 -5.51 12.17
N VAL A 248 1.81 -5.82 12.61
CA VAL A 248 0.57 -5.43 11.96
C VAL A 248 -0.38 -4.87 13.01
N GLN A 249 -0.64 -3.57 12.90
CA GLN A 249 -1.61 -2.87 13.71
C GLN A 249 -2.49 -2.02 12.79
N PHE A 250 -3.80 -2.12 12.96
CA PHE A 250 -4.77 -1.45 12.09
C PHE A 250 -5.79 -0.67 12.91
N SER A 251 -6.29 0.41 12.31
CA SER A 251 -7.41 1.16 12.85
C SER A 251 -8.72 0.36 12.70
N GLY A 252 -9.50 0.35 13.77
CA GLY A 252 -10.87 -0.15 13.79
C GLY A 252 -11.77 0.73 12.93
N THR A 253 -12.76 0.12 12.29
CA THR A 253 -13.86 0.90 11.72
C THR A 253 -14.64 1.52 12.88
N ARG A 254 -15.06 2.78 12.76
CA ARG A 254 -15.86 3.49 13.79
C ARG A 254 -17.16 2.76 14.21
N PHE A 255 -17.51 1.64 13.59
CA PHE A 255 -18.80 0.98 13.75
C PHE A 255 -18.71 -0.55 13.71
N ARG A 256 -17.70 -1.18 14.33
CA ARG A 256 -17.73 -2.64 14.61
C ARG A 256 -18.53 -2.99 15.88
N HIS A 257 -19.57 -2.22 16.18
CA HIS A 257 -20.66 -2.70 17.04
C HIS A 257 -21.59 -3.45 16.08
N ILE A 258 -21.68 -4.79 16.07
CA ILE A 258 -22.70 -5.51 16.86
C ILE A 258 -22.43 -7.04 16.91
N PHE A 259 -21.35 -7.57 16.34
CA PHE A 259 -21.08 -9.02 16.38
C PHE A 259 -19.65 -9.34 16.85
N GLU A 260 -19.46 -9.28 18.16
CA GLU A 260 -18.73 -10.23 19.01
C GLU A 260 -18.85 -9.71 20.45
N ASP A 261 -19.09 -10.61 21.40
CA ASP A 261 -19.51 -10.34 22.78
C ASP A 261 -18.74 -9.21 23.49
N PHE A 262 -19.51 -8.33 24.15
CA PHE A 262 -19.12 -7.40 25.21
C PHE A 262 -17.73 -6.73 25.07
N ILE A 263 -17.67 -5.52 24.52
CA ILE A 263 -17.05 -4.33 25.18
C ILE A 263 -17.64 -3.05 24.56
N MET A 264 -18.43 -2.29 25.34
CA MET A 264 -18.71 -0.88 25.06
C MET A 264 -17.56 -0.03 25.60
N TYR A 265 -16.77 0.60 24.74
CA TYR A 265 -16.00 1.79 25.13
C TYR A 265 -16.14 2.89 24.10
N ASP A 266 -16.53 4.04 24.64
CA ASP A 266 -16.65 5.36 24.05
C ASP A 266 -15.36 5.85 23.36
N GLY A 267 -15.53 6.51 22.21
CA GLY A 267 -14.77 7.71 21.86
C GLY A 267 -13.26 7.65 21.59
N SER A 268 -12.61 6.48 21.48
CA SER A 268 -11.18 6.39 21.15
C SER A 268 -10.92 5.62 19.84
N GLU A 269 -9.89 6.03 19.10
CA GLU A 269 -9.37 5.31 17.94
C GLU A 269 -9.01 3.87 18.35
N GLN A 270 -9.92 2.93 18.14
CA GLN A 270 -9.68 1.53 18.48
C GLN A 270 -8.56 1.01 17.58
N ARG A 271 -7.38 0.76 18.14
CA ARG A 271 -6.23 0.20 17.45
C ARG A 271 -6.18 -1.28 17.79
N HIS A 272 -6.12 -2.12 16.77
CA HIS A 272 -6.05 -3.57 16.94
C HIS A 272 -4.69 -4.06 16.47
N ILE A 273 -3.99 -4.77 17.35
CA ILE A 273 -2.76 -5.48 17.02
C ILE A 273 -3.16 -6.90 16.66
N PHE A 274 -2.68 -7.37 15.51
CA PHE A 274 -2.89 -8.76 15.11
C PHE A 274 -1.68 -9.62 15.46
N GLU A 275 -1.91 -10.79 16.05
CA GLU A 275 -0.91 -11.81 16.32
C GLU A 275 -1.32 -13.12 15.66
N GLY A 276 -0.47 -13.66 14.81
CA GLY A 276 -0.83 -14.87 14.06
C GLY A 276 -0.15 -14.96 12.70
N LYS A 277 -0.61 -15.89 11.88
CA LYS A 277 -0.12 -16.01 10.50
C LYS A 277 -0.80 -14.97 9.62
N VAL A 278 -0.03 -14.34 8.75
CA VAL A 278 -0.52 -13.37 7.77
C VAL A 278 0.05 -13.69 6.40
N VAL A 279 -0.77 -13.52 5.36
CA VAL A 279 -0.35 -13.55 3.97
C VAL A 279 0.00 -12.14 3.55
N VAL A 280 1.20 -11.97 3.00
CA VAL A 280 1.69 -10.70 2.47
C VAL A 280 2.02 -10.87 0.99
N ALA A 281 1.50 -9.98 0.15
CA ALA A 281 1.83 -9.92 -1.27
C ALA A 281 1.78 -8.47 -1.76
N LYS A 282 2.47 -8.16 -2.85
CA LYS A 282 2.40 -6.87 -3.53
C LYS A 282 1.84 -7.07 -4.93
N ASN A 283 0.83 -6.29 -5.30
CA ASN A 283 0.27 -6.35 -6.64
C ASN A 283 1.02 -5.42 -7.61
N PRO A 284 1.20 -5.81 -8.88
CA PRO A 284 0.89 -7.13 -9.44
C PRO A 284 1.83 -8.22 -8.90
N CYS A 285 1.32 -9.44 -8.74
CA CYS A 285 2.07 -10.61 -8.30
C CYS A 285 1.93 -11.73 -9.33
N LEU A 286 3.05 -12.37 -9.69
CA LEU A 286 3.10 -13.27 -10.85
C LEU A 286 3.70 -14.62 -10.53
N HIS A 287 4.75 -14.65 -9.73
CA HIS A 287 5.42 -15.88 -9.34
C HIS A 287 4.84 -16.41 -8.02
N PRO A 288 4.67 -17.75 -7.84
CA PRO A 288 4.12 -18.32 -6.59
C PRO A 288 4.89 -17.90 -5.32
N GLY A 289 6.19 -17.60 -5.46
CA GLY A 289 7.03 -17.09 -4.37
C GLY A 289 6.75 -15.65 -3.95
N ASP A 290 5.94 -14.89 -4.70
CA ASP A 290 5.66 -13.46 -4.45
C ASP A 290 4.68 -13.25 -3.30
N MET A 291 4.01 -14.34 -2.91
CA MET A 291 3.11 -14.40 -1.79
C MET A 291 3.80 -15.11 -0.62
N ARG A 292 3.98 -14.38 0.48
CA ARG A 292 4.72 -14.84 1.65
C ARG A 292 3.77 -15.06 2.81
N VAL A 293 3.93 -16.17 3.53
CA VAL A 293 3.25 -16.37 4.81
C VAL A 293 4.22 -16.00 5.92
N LEU A 294 3.91 -14.90 6.60
CA LEU A 294 4.72 -14.34 7.68
C LEU A 294 3.97 -14.46 9.01
N ARG A 295 4.67 -14.24 10.13
CA ARG A 295 4.06 -14.24 11.46
C ARG A 295 3.97 -12.82 12.00
N ALA A 296 2.75 -12.32 12.15
CA ALA A 296 2.49 -11.10 12.90
C ALA A 296 2.74 -11.33 14.39
N VAL A 297 3.55 -10.47 15.00
CA VAL A 297 3.92 -10.53 16.42
C VAL A 297 3.70 -9.18 17.09
N ASN A 298 3.30 -9.18 18.35
CA ASN A 298 3.14 -7.97 19.12
C ASN A 298 4.49 -7.45 19.63
N VAL A 299 4.81 -6.20 19.27
CA VAL A 299 6.03 -5.51 19.67
C VAL A 299 5.65 -4.16 20.28
N PRO A 300 5.77 -3.98 21.61
CA PRO A 300 5.44 -2.72 22.29
C PRO A 300 6.13 -1.49 21.71
N ALA A 301 7.39 -1.64 21.28
CA ALA A 301 8.15 -0.55 20.68
C ALA A 301 7.55 -0.05 19.34
N LEU A 302 6.71 -0.85 18.66
CA LEU A 302 6.10 -0.54 17.37
C LEU A 302 4.62 -0.12 17.48
N HIS A 303 4.05 -0.01 18.67
CA HIS A 303 2.62 0.38 18.86
C HIS A 303 2.25 1.75 18.30
N HIS A 304 3.23 2.60 18.00
CA HIS A 304 3.01 3.88 17.32
C HIS A 304 2.74 3.73 15.81
N MET A 305 3.03 2.56 15.23
CA MET A 305 2.80 2.25 13.82
C MET A 305 1.37 1.72 13.63
N VAL A 306 0.54 2.42 12.86
CA VAL A 306 -0.87 2.09 12.59
C VAL A 306 -1.11 2.14 11.09
N ASP A 307 -1.90 1.20 10.56
CA ASP A 307 -2.25 1.09 9.13
C ASP A 307 -1.04 0.95 8.19
N CYS A 308 0.05 0.39 8.72
CA CYS A 308 1.24 -0.01 8.01
C CYS A 308 1.61 -1.46 8.36
N VAL A 309 2.30 -2.13 7.44
CA VAL A 309 2.99 -3.39 7.72
C VAL A 309 4.45 -3.10 7.95
N VAL A 310 4.97 -3.48 9.12
CA VAL A 310 6.37 -3.23 9.46
C VAL A 310 7.18 -4.51 9.26
N PHE A 311 8.19 -4.42 8.40
CA PHE A 311 9.09 -5.50 8.03
C PHE A 311 10.37 -5.49 8.87
N PRO A 312 10.99 -6.66 9.10
CA PRO A 312 12.23 -6.77 9.85
C PRO A 312 13.39 -6.23 9.02
N GLN A 313 14.35 -5.61 9.68
CA GLN A 313 15.63 -5.25 9.06
C GLN A 313 16.69 -6.38 9.15
N LYS A 314 16.28 -7.58 9.58
CA LYS A 314 17.13 -8.76 9.77
C LYS A 314 16.70 -9.87 8.83
N GLY A 315 17.67 -10.61 8.30
CA GLY A 315 17.43 -11.82 7.52
C GLY A 315 18.35 -11.94 6.32
N PRO A 316 18.22 -13.02 5.54
CA PRO A 316 18.98 -13.24 4.32
C PRO A 316 18.55 -12.30 3.18
N ARG A 317 17.25 -11.99 3.10
CA ARG A 317 16.63 -11.20 2.03
C ARG A 317 15.50 -10.32 2.60
N PRO A 318 15.28 -9.09 2.12
CA PRO A 318 14.16 -8.27 2.57
C PRO A 318 12.82 -8.84 2.09
N HIS A 319 11.84 -8.99 2.98
CA HIS A 319 10.49 -9.43 2.60
C HIS A 319 9.81 -8.57 1.52
N PRO A 320 9.98 -7.23 1.48
CA PRO A 320 9.60 -6.41 0.32
C PRO A 320 10.11 -6.97 -1.01
N ASN A 321 11.42 -7.25 -1.07
CA ASN A 321 12.04 -7.78 -2.28
C ASN A 321 11.58 -9.21 -2.61
N GLU A 322 11.20 -10.00 -1.62
CA GLU A 322 10.57 -11.31 -1.84
C GLU A 322 9.17 -11.19 -2.46
N CYS A 323 8.47 -10.08 -2.22
CA CYS A 323 7.15 -9.80 -2.75
C CYS A 323 7.25 -9.04 -4.08
N SER A 324 7.48 -9.74 -5.19
CA SER A 324 7.55 -9.14 -6.53
C SER A 324 8.67 -8.10 -6.71
N GLY A 325 9.80 -8.24 -6.00
CA GLY A 325 10.95 -7.33 -6.13
C GLY A 325 10.65 -5.91 -5.61
N SER A 326 9.67 -5.79 -4.71
CA SER A 326 9.17 -4.52 -4.17
C SER A 326 10.18 -3.85 -3.23
N ASP A 327 10.03 -2.54 -3.05
CA ASP A 327 10.80 -1.72 -2.12
C ASP A 327 9.88 -1.05 -1.09
N LEU A 328 10.38 -0.05 -0.38
CA LEU A 328 9.63 0.73 0.61
C LEU A 328 9.45 2.19 0.19
N ASP A 329 9.38 2.47 -1.12
CA ASP A 329 9.28 3.85 -1.66
C ASP A 329 7.83 4.38 -1.78
N GLY A 330 6.87 3.57 -1.33
CA GLY A 330 5.43 3.85 -1.36
C GLY A 330 4.57 2.64 -1.69
N ASP A 331 5.18 1.47 -1.85
CA ASP A 331 4.47 0.23 -2.16
C ASP A 331 3.44 -0.14 -1.09
N ILE A 332 2.29 -0.59 -1.57
CA ILE A 332 1.14 -1.00 -0.78
C ILE A 332 0.99 -2.52 -0.87
N TYR A 333 0.97 -3.15 0.28
CA TYR A 333 0.94 -4.60 0.42
C TYR A 333 -0.47 -5.08 0.76
N PHE A 334 -0.88 -6.16 0.10
CA PHE A 334 -1.99 -6.99 0.51
C PHE A 334 -1.57 -7.75 1.76
N VAL A 335 -2.20 -7.46 2.90
CA VAL A 335 -1.98 -8.13 4.17
C VAL A 335 -3.30 -8.77 4.60
N CYS A 336 -3.36 -10.11 4.61
CA CYS A 336 -4.56 -10.86 4.95
C CYS A 336 -4.29 -11.87 6.06
N TRP A 337 -5.23 -11.95 7.00
CA TRP A 337 -5.18 -12.86 8.14
C TRP A 337 -6.45 -13.72 8.25
N ASP A 338 -7.18 -13.87 7.14
CA ASP A 338 -8.26 -14.85 7.05
C ASP A 338 -7.66 -16.26 6.99
N ASN A 339 -7.94 -17.07 8.01
CA ASN A 339 -7.41 -18.44 8.12
C ASN A 339 -7.74 -19.31 6.89
N GLU A 340 -8.86 -19.07 6.20
CA GLU A 340 -9.23 -19.82 5.00
C GLU A 340 -8.40 -19.42 3.78
N LEU A 341 -7.77 -18.24 3.79
CA LEU A 341 -6.94 -17.71 2.70
C LEU A 341 -5.44 -17.83 2.96
N ILE A 342 -5.02 -18.41 4.09
CA ILE A 342 -3.60 -18.68 4.35
C ILE A 342 -3.19 -19.91 3.56
N PRO A 343 -2.31 -19.79 2.55
CA PRO A 343 -1.92 -20.92 1.72
C PRO A 343 -1.12 -21.95 2.54
N PRO A 344 -1.34 -23.25 2.30
CA PRO A 344 -0.59 -24.31 2.96
C PRO A 344 0.84 -24.46 2.39
N GLN A 345 1.08 -24.06 1.14
CA GLN A 345 2.38 -24.18 0.48
C GLN A 345 3.06 -22.81 0.33
N GLN A 346 4.40 -22.80 0.33
CA GLN A 346 5.21 -21.64 0.03
C GLN A 346 6.34 -22.02 -0.92
N PHE A 347 6.60 -21.16 -1.90
CA PHE A 347 7.70 -21.31 -2.84
C PHE A 347 8.83 -20.33 -2.52
N GLN A 348 10.02 -20.62 -3.04
CA GLN A 348 11.12 -19.66 -2.94
C GLN A 348 10.83 -18.43 -3.79
N PRO A 349 11.15 -17.21 -3.31
CA PRO A 349 10.96 -15.99 -4.08
C PRO A 349 11.80 -16.00 -5.36
N MET A 350 11.28 -15.39 -6.43
CA MET A 350 12.01 -15.28 -7.70
C MET A 350 13.26 -14.43 -7.53
N ASP A 351 14.25 -14.60 -8.40
CA ASP A 351 15.36 -13.66 -8.50
C ASP A 351 14.88 -12.39 -9.22
N TYR A 352 14.94 -11.26 -8.51
CA TYR A 352 14.56 -9.94 -9.01
C TYR A 352 15.79 -9.07 -9.32
N THR A 353 16.95 -9.70 -9.53
CA THR A 353 18.15 -8.98 -9.94
C THR A 353 17.87 -8.25 -11.27
N PRO A 354 17.95 -6.91 -11.28
CA PRO A 354 17.64 -6.13 -12.47
C PRO A 354 18.69 -6.39 -13.56
N ALA A 355 18.26 -6.35 -14.81
CA ALA A 355 19.17 -6.39 -15.94
C ALA A 355 20.12 -5.16 -15.90
N PRO A 356 21.37 -5.30 -16.38
CA PRO A 356 22.30 -4.18 -16.44
C PRO A 356 21.70 -3.00 -17.21
N SER A 357 21.75 -1.80 -16.62
CA SER A 357 21.31 -0.60 -17.32
C SER A 357 22.35 -0.15 -18.34
N MET A 358 21.90 0.19 -19.54
CA MET A 358 22.75 0.83 -20.55
C MET A 358 22.99 2.29 -20.15
N GLU A 359 24.26 2.66 -19.94
CA GLU A 359 24.66 4.03 -19.63
C GLU A 359 25.32 4.66 -20.85
N LEU A 360 24.99 5.91 -21.11
CA LEU A 360 25.63 6.72 -22.13
C LEU A 360 26.97 7.25 -21.62
N ASP A 361 27.89 7.47 -22.55
CA ASP A 361 29.19 8.11 -22.30
C ASP A 361 29.10 9.65 -22.21
N HIS A 362 27.96 10.22 -22.54
CA HIS A 362 27.69 11.66 -22.57
C HIS A 362 26.42 12.04 -21.79
N ASP A 363 26.14 13.34 -21.71
CA ASP A 363 24.97 13.86 -21.00
C ASP A 363 23.72 13.56 -21.84
N VAL A 364 22.66 13.06 -21.20
CA VAL A 364 21.40 12.75 -21.90
C VAL A 364 20.84 14.02 -22.56
N THR A 365 20.57 13.96 -23.86
CA THR A 365 19.97 15.07 -24.61
C THR A 365 18.45 14.96 -24.63
N ILE A 366 17.76 16.07 -24.96
CA ILE A 366 16.29 16.04 -25.03
C ILE A 366 15.83 15.23 -26.25
N GLU A 367 16.60 15.25 -27.33
CA GLU A 367 16.35 14.49 -28.56
C GLU A 367 16.36 12.98 -28.29
N GLU A 368 17.30 12.50 -27.46
CA GLU A 368 17.34 11.10 -27.03
C GLU A 368 16.14 10.73 -26.15
N VAL A 369 15.65 11.66 -25.33
CA VAL A 369 14.43 11.46 -24.53
C VAL A 369 13.19 11.39 -25.43
N GLU A 370 13.10 12.24 -26.44
CA GLU A 370 12.03 12.21 -27.44
C GLU A 370 12.02 10.90 -28.23
N GLU A 371 13.19 10.46 -28.69
CA GLU A 371 13.35 9.17 -29.37
C GLU A 371 12.99 8.00 -28.45
N PHE A 372 13.47 8.02 -27.21
CA PHE A 372 13.13 7.00 -26.21
C PHE A 372 11.61 6.95 -25.97
N PHE A 373 10.96 8.12 -25.86
CA PHE A 373 9.51 8.18 -25.64
C PHE A 373 8.72 7.65 -26.85
N ALA A 374 9.11 8.03 -28.06
CA ALA A 374 8.51 7.51 -29.29
C ALA A 374 8.67 5.99 -29.39
N ASN A 375 9.87 5.47 -29.15
CA ASN A 375 10.15 4.03 -29.13
C ASN A 375 9.38 3.32 -28.02
N TYR A 376 9.28 3.92 -26.82
CA TYR A 376 8.54 3.35 -25.70
C TYR A 376 7.06 3.18 -26.04
N ILE A 377 6.39 4.23 -26.54
CA ILE A 377 4.96 4.18 -26.86
C ILE A 377 4.68 3.26 -28.04
N VAL A 378 5.49 3.34 -29.11
CA VAL A 378 5.22 2.62 -30.36
C VAL A 378 5.55 1.14 -30.23
N VAL A 379 6.65 0.79 -29.56
CA VAL A 379 7.21 -0.57 -29.58
C VAL A 379 7.06 -1.30 -28.25
N ASN A 380 7.19 -0.59 -27.12
CA ASN A 380 7.45 -1.23 -25.83
C ASN A 380 6.31 -1.12 -24.79
N ASP A 381 5.22 -0.40 -25.05
CA ASP A 381 4.02 -0.42 -24.18
C ASP A 381 3.23 -1.74 -24.34
N SER A 382 3.91 -2.82 -23.98
CA SER A 382 3.48 -4.20 -24.08
C SER A 382 3.24 -4.82 -22.71
N LEU A 383 3.56 -4.12 -21.61
CA LEU A 383 3.46 -4.63 -20.24
C LEU A 383 2.05 -5.17 -19.96
N GLY A 384 1.01 -4.40 -20.31
CA GLY A 384 -0.38 -4.86 -20.15
C GLY A 384 -0.73 -6.06 -21.02
N LYS A 385 -0.21 -6.13 -22.25
CA LYS A 385 -0.41 -7.27 -23.16
C LYS A 385 0.28 -8.53 -22.63
N ILE A 386 1.51 -8.39 -22.14
CA ILE A 386 2.31 -9.48 -21.54
C ILE A 386 1.61 -9.98 -20.27
N ALA A 387 1.17 -9.09 -19.38
CA ALA A 387 0.45 -9.46 -18.17
C ALA A 387 -0.85 -10.24 -18.50
N HIS A 388 -1.62 -9.78 -19.49
CA HIS A 388 -2.82 -10.50 -19.94
C HIS A 388 -2.49 -11.83 -20.62
N ALA A 389 -1.42 -11.91 -21.42
CA ALA A 389 -0.99 -13.14 -22.06
C ALA A 389 -0.54 -14.17 -21.02
N GLN A 390 0.28 -13.77 -20.05
CA GLN A 390 0.70 -14.62 -18.94
C GLN A 390 -0.50 -15.16 -18.16
N TYR A 391 -1.43 -14.27 -17.77
CA TYR A 391 -2.66 -14.70 -17.10
C TYR A 391 -3.47 -15.70 -17.92
N SER A 392 -3.50 -15.55 -19.25
CA SER A 392 -4.23 -16.47 -20.13
C SER A 392 -3.55 -17.83 -20.29
N LEU A 393 -2.22 -17.87 -20.16
CA LEU A 393 -1.40 -19.10 -20.27
C LEU A 393 -1.33 -19.89 -18.96
N CYS A 394 -1.43 -19.23 -17.81
CA CYS A 394 -1.39 -19.87 -16.49
C CYS A 394 -2.75 -20.41 -16.01
N ARG A 395 -3.72 -20.55 -16.92
CA ARG A 395 -5.11 -20.90 -16.61
C ARG A 395 -5.43 -22.36 -16.85
#